data_AF-A0A3S4HK84-F1
#
_entry.id   AF-A0A3S4HK84-F1
#
_cell.length_a   1.000
_cell.length_b   1.000
_cell.length_c   1.000
_cell.angle_alpha   90.00
_cell.angle_beta   90.00
_cell.angle_gamma   90.00
#
_symmetry.space_group_name_H-M   'P 1'
#
loop_
_entity.id
_entity.type
_entity.pdbx_description
1 polymer ?
#
loop_
_entity_poly.entity_id
_entity_poly.type
_entity_poly.pdbx_seq_one_letter_code
_entity_poly.pdbx_strand_id
1 'polypeptide(L)' 'MNKAFEAMVRLKYGHRYSLERDVEGYYAREVVRRMFEVWRHCKGATV' A
#
# COMPACT_ATOMS: atom_id res chain seq x y z
N MET A 1 -0.78 -10.29 4.00
CA MET A 1 -0.21 -10.04 2.66
C MET A 1 -0.05 -8.53 2.45
N ASN A 2 0.99 -8.10 1.72
CA ASN A 2 1.45 -6.71 1.46
C ASN A 2 2.57 -6.15 2.36
N LYS A 3 3.20 -6.96 3.22
CA LYS A 3 4.33 -6.51 4.08
C LYS A 3 5.47 -5.87 3.27
N ALA A 4 5.73 -6.34 2.05
CA ALA A 4 6.75 -5.77 1.17
C ALA A 4 6.42 -4.35 0.69
N PHE A 5 5.15 -4.09 0.36
CA PHE A 5 4.67 -2.75 0.01
C PHE A 5 4.75 -1.82 1.21
N GLU A 6 4.27 -2.27 2.37
CA GLU A 6 4.27 -1.50 3.61
C GLU A 6 5.70 -1.14 4.05
N ALA A 7 6.65 -2.08 3.96
CA ALA A 7 8.06 -1.84 4.21
C ALA A 7 8.65 -0.81 3.22
N MET A 8 8.32 -0.91 1.93
CA MET A 8 8.76 0.06 0.91
C MET A 8 8.22 1.46 1.19
N VAL A 9 6.94 1.59 1.58
CA VAL A 9 6.33 2.89 1.93
C VAL A 9 7.01 3.48 3.17
N ARG A 10 7.26 2.67 4.21
CA ARG A 10 7.99 3.12 5.41
C ARG A 10 9.41 3.55 5.09
N LEU A 11 10.13 2.79 4.26
CA LEU A 11 11.50 3.12 3.87
C LEU A 11 11.58 4.44 3.09
N LYS A 12 10.65 4.66 2.16
CA LYS A 12 10.70 5.81 1.24
C LYS A 12 10.06 7.08 1.81
N TYR A 13 9.03 6.95 2.64
CA TYR A 13 8.21 8.07 3.09
C TYR A 13 8.07 8.16 4.62
N GLY A 14 8.71 7.26 5.37
CA GLY A 14 8.64 7.23 6.83
C GLY A 14 7.21 7.05 7.36
N HIS A 15 6.78 7.96 8.22
CA HIS A 15 5.45 7.96 8.83
C HIS A 15 4.43 8.85 8.12
N ARG A 16 4.77 9.41 6.95
CA ARG A 16 3.90 10.34 6.20
C ARG A 16 2.55 9.74 5.83
N TYR A 17 2.52 8.46 5.48
CA TYR A 17 1.31 7.78 5.07
C TYR A 17 0.87 6.77 6.13
N SER A 18 -0.37 6.89 6.59
CA SER A 18 -0.99 5.86 7.43
C SER A 18 -1.26 4.62 6.59
N LEU A 19 -0.88 3.46 7.13
CA LEU A 19 -1.10 2.14 6.53
C LEU A 19 -2.28 1.41 7.20
N GLU A 20 -3.10 2.15 7.96
CA GLU A 20 -4.32 1.65 8.56
C GLU A 20 -5.28 1.10 7.50
N ARG A 21 -6.00 0.05 7.88
CA ARG A 21 -6.98 -0.61 7.03
C ARG A 21 -8.39 -0.29 7.50
N ASP A 22 -9.30 -0.15 6.55
CA ASP A 22 -10.72 -0.02 6.83
C ASP A 22 -11.35 -1.36 7.25
N VAL A 23 -12.65 -1.32 7.55
CA VAL A 23 -13.43 -2.49 7.97
C VAL A 23 -13.51 -3.59 6.90
N GLU A 24 -13.23 -3.25 5.65
CA GLU A 24 -13.22 -4.17 4.50
C GLU A 24 -11.80 -4.71 4.22
N GLY A 25 -10.78 -4.21 4.94
CA GLY A 25 -9.39 -4.65 4.83
C GLY A 25 -8.56 -3.92 3.76
N TYR A 26 -9.09 -2.87 3.13
CA TYR A 26 -8.34 -2.02 2.20
C TYR A 26 -7.57 -0.91 2.94
N TYR A 27 -6.57 -0.32 2.30
CA TYR A 27 -5.89 0.85 2.86
C TYR A 27 -6.87 2.02 2.96
N ALA A 28 -7.14 2.50 4.18
CA ALA A 28 -8.15 3.51 4.47
C ALA A 28 -7.86 4.86 3.77
N ARG A 29 -6.58 5.14 3.49
CA ARG A 29 -6.16 6.31 2.73
C ARG A 29 -6.14 5.99 1.23
N GLU A 30 -6.97 6.70 0.47
CA GLU A 30 -7.05 6.53 -0.99
C GLU A 30 -5.69 6.63 -1.70
N VAL A 31 -4.83 7.56 -1.26
CA VAL A 31 -3.47 7.69 -1.82
C VAL A 31 -2.66 6.40 -1.65
N VAL A 32 -2.74 5.75 -0.49
CA VAL A 32 -2.01 4.50 -0.21
C VAL A 32 -2.61 3.34 -0.99
N ARG A 33 -3.94 3.32 -1.15
CA ARG A 33 -4.64 2.35 -2.00
C ARG A 33 -4.15 2.44 -3.46
N ARG A 34 -4.09 3.63 -4.05
CA ARG A 34 -3.57 3.82 -5.41
C ARG A 34 -2.09 3.46 -5.54
N MET A 35 -1.27 3.82 -4.55
CA MET A 35 0.13 3.42 -4.52
C MET A 35 0.29 1.90 -4.50
N PHE A 36 -0.57 1.21 -3.76
CA PHE A 36 -0.58 -0.24 -3.69
C PHE A 36 -1.01 -0.87 -5.03
N GLU A 37 -2.05 -0.36 -5.67
CA GLU A 37 -2.51 -0.83 -7.00
C GLU A 37 -1.40 -0.71 -8.05
N VAL A 38 -0.74 0.45 -8.13
CA VAL A 38 0.38 0.67 -9.05
C VAL A 38 1.55 -0.24 -8.70
N TRP A 39 1.91 -0.36 -7.42
CA TRP A 39 3.00 -1.24 -6.98
C TRP A 39 2.72 -2.71 -7.34
N ARG A 40 1.48 -3.17 -7.15
CA ARG A 40 1.03 -4.52 -7.50
C ARG A 40 1.11 -4.75 -9.01
N HIS A 41 0.64 -3.79 -9.81
CA HIS A 41 0.70 -3.83 -11.27
C HIS A 41 2.15 -3.95 -11.77
N CYS A 42 3.07 -3.13 -11.26
CA CYS A 42 4.49 -3.19 -11.61
C CYS A 42 5.17 -4.50 -11.19
N LYS A 43 4.64 -5.22 -10.20
CA LYS A 43 5.15 -6.51 -9.75
C LYS A 43 4.61 -7.71 -10.53
N GLY A 44 3.79 -7.48 -11.56
CA GLY A 44 3.21 -8.55 -12.37
C GLY A 44 2.15 -9.37 -11.64
N ALA A 45 1.69 -8.89 -10.47
CA ALA A 45 0.56 -9.51 -9.77
C ALA A 45 -0.73 -8.99 -10.40
N THR A 46 -1.13 -9.57 -11.53
CA THR A 46 -2.45 -9.34 -12.15
C THR A 46 -3.56 -9.66 -11.14
N VAL A 47 -4.67 -8.93 -11.31
CA VAL A 47 -5.84 -8.82 -10.43
C VAL A 47 -6.35 -10.15 -9.92
#